data_AF-H3AAH4-F1
#
_entry.id   AF-H3AAH4-F1
#
_cell.length_a   1.000
_cell.length_b   1.000
_cell.length_c   1.000
_cell.angle_alpha   90.00
_cell.angle_beta   90.00
_cell.angle_gamma   90.00
#
_symmetry.space_group_name_H-M   'P 1'
#
loop_
_entity.id
_entity.type
_entity.pdbx_description
1 polymer ?
#
loop_
_entity_poly.entity_id
_entity_poly.type
_entity_poly.pdbx_seq_one_letter_code
_entity_poly.pdbx_strand_id
1 'polypeptide(L)'
;MTACPCGSLITEAQDRQQANSMRNLLALQSLARRYVSTSARKQLKNKVSENQKIFQEDNGLPVHLKGGVGDNLLYRFSMTITVFGTCYALFWLFKASMPKQKK
;
A
#
# COMPACT_ATOMS: atom_id res chain seq x y z
N MET A 1 -12.29 65.26 18.30
CA MET A 1 -12.89 63.91 18.44
C MET A 1 -12.08 62.97 17.59
N THR A 2 -11.36 62.07 18.27
CA THR A 2 -10.36 61.15 17.75
C THR A 2 -11.02 59.86 17.25
N ALA A 3 -10.54 59.30 16.15
CA ALA A 3 -10.76 57.89 15.81
C ALA A 3 -9.40 57.28 15.48
N CYS A 4 -8.82 56.55 16.44
CA CYS A 4 -7.59 55.79 16.26
C CYS A 4 -7.82 54.61 15.29
N PRO A 5 -7.01 54.42 14.24
CA PRO A 5 -7.11 53.25 13.37
C PRO A 5 -6.32 52.09 13.97
N CYS A 6 -6.68 51.64 15.19
CA CYS A 6 -6.03 50.47 15.80
C CYS A 6 -6.58 49.12 15.28
N GLY A 7 -7.70 49.11 14.55
CA GLY A 7 -8.34 47.87 14.08
C GLY A 7 -7.87 47.36 12.71
N SER A 8 -7.40 48.23 11.82
CA SER A 8 -7.00 47.85 10.46
C SER A 8 -5.63 47.17 10.40
N LEU A 9 -4.66 47.65 11.18
CA LEU A 9 -3.30 47.11 11.23
C LEU A 9 -3.23 45.66 11.75
N ILE A 10 -4.09 45.28 12.69
CA ILE A 10 -4.13 43.92 13.24
C ILE A 10 -4.66 42.93 12.18
N THR A 11 -5.64 43.36 11.38
CA THR A 11 -6.23 42.53 10.33
C THR A 11 -5.27 42.33 9.17
N GLU A 12 -4.53 43.38 8.78
CA GLU A 12 -3.49 43.29 7.74
C GLU A 12 -2.29 42.45 8.16
N ALA A 13 -1.87 42.53 9.43
CA ALA A 13 -0.81 41.69 9.97
C ALA A 13 -1.22 40.21 10.05
N GLN A 14 -2.47 39.93 10.46
CA GLN A 14 -3.04 38.59 10.49
C GLN A 14 -3.13 37.99 9.08
N ASP A 15 -3.57 38.79 8.09
CA ASP A 15 -3.68 38.36 6.69
C ASP A 15 -2.31 38.09 6.04
N ARG A 16 -1.30 38.92 6.34
CA ARG A 16 0.10 38.67 5.94
C ARG A 16 0.68 37.41 6.58
N GLN A 17 0.36 37.15 7.85
CA GLN A 17 0.82 35.94 8.55
C GLN A 17 0.20 34.67 7.96
N GLN A 18 -1.09 34.72 7.61
CA GLN A 18 -1.78 33.62 6.95
C GLN A 18 -1.25 33.38 5.51
N ALA A 19 -0.97 34.45 4.76
CA ALA A 19 -0.37 34.36 3.42
C ALA A 19 1.05 33.76 3.44
N ASN A 20 1.87 34.13 4.44
CA ASN A 20 3.22 33.57 4.59
C ASN A 20 3.18 32.09 5.01
N SER A 21 2.25 31.69 5.89
CA SER A 21 2.03 30.29 6.24
C SER A 21 1.64 29.45 5.02
N MET A 22 0.71 29.94 4.20
CA MET A 22 0.29 29.29 2.95
C MET A 22 1.46 29.13 1.96
N ARG A 23 2.30 30.15 1.79
CA ARG A 23 3.49 30.09 0.92
C ARG A 23 4.51 29.08 1.41
N ASN A 24 4.75 29.02 2.71
CA ASN A 24 5.68 28.07 3.33
C ASN A 24 5.15 26.63 3.19
N LEU A 25 3.85 26.40 3.37
CA LEU A 25 3.22 25.10 3.17
C LEU A 25 3.32 24.65 1.70
N LEU A 26 3.07 25.54 0.75
CA LEU A 26 3.22 25.24 -0.68
C LEU A 26 4.68 24.96 -1.05
N ALA A 27 5.63 25.70 -0.46
CA ALA A 27 7.07 25.45 -0.63
C ALA A 27 7.45 24.05 -0.11
N LEU A 28 7.02 23.68 1.10
CA LEU A 28 7.24 22.34 1.67
C LEU A 28 6.59 21.24 0.82
N GLN A 29 5.36 21.46 0.33
CA GLN A 29 4.68 20.52 -0.55
C GLN A 29 5.42 20.35 -1.88
N SER A 30 5.98 21.43 -2.44
CA SER A 30 6.77 21.38 -3.66
C SER A 30 8.08 20.61 -3.48
N LEU A 31 8.73 20.74 -2.32
CA LEU A 31 9.94 20.01 -1.96
C LEU A 31 9.64 18.53 -1.73
N ALA A 32 8.57 18.21 -1.00
CA ALA A 32 8.11 16.85 -0.80
C ALA A 32 7.76 16.17 -2.14
N ARG A 33 7.04 16.86 -3.04
CA ARG A 33 6.73 16.35 -4.39
C ARG A 33 7.97 16.11 -5.24
N ARG A 34 8.97 17.02 -5.20
CA ARG A 34 10.23 16.86 -5.92
C ARG A 34 11.06 15.70 -5.38
N TYR A 35 11.11 15.51 -4.06
CA TYR A 35 11.82 14.38 -3.43
C TYR A 35 11.20 13.03 -3.86
N VAL A 36 9.87 12.91 -3.78
CA VAL A 36 9.16 11.70 -4.20
C VAL A 36 9.32 11.45 -5.71
N SER A 37 9.21 12.49 -6.55
CA SER A 37 9.28 12.36 -8.01
C SER A 37 10.68 12.02 -8.52
N THR A 38 11.74 12.48 -7.85
CA THR A 38 13.13 12.22 -8.27
C THR A 38 13.67 10.90 -7.73
N SER A 39 13.26 10.48 -6.52
CA SER A 39 13.60 9.16 -5.97
C SER A 39 12.96 8.02 -6.79
N ALA A 40 11.65 8.12 -7.09
CA ALA A 40 10.93 7.09 -7.83
C ALA A 40 11.47 6.87 -9.25
N ARG A 41 11.86 7.94 -9.96
CA ARG A 41 12.42 7.84 -11.32
C ARG A 41 13.85 7.27 -11.35
N LYS A 42 14.67 7.49 -10.32
CA LYS A 42 16.03 6.91 -10.23
C LYS A 42 16.02 5.41 -9.88
N GLN A 43 14.94 4.90 -9.26
CA GLN A 43 14.85 3.50 -8.82
C GLN A 43 14.25 2.54 -9.87
N LEU A 44 13.54 3.04 -10.87
CA LEU A 44 12.99 2.21 -11.97
C LEU A 44 14.05 1.95 -13.06
N LYS A 45 15.17 1.33 -12.68
CA LYS A 45 16.08 0.75 -13.67
C LYS A 45 15.42 -0.47 -14.31
N ASN A 46 15.63 -0.68 -15.61
CA ASN A 46 15.13 -1.87 -16.27
C ASN A 46 15.76 -3.13 -15.65
N LYS A 47 14.92 -3.99 -15.06
CA LYS A 47 15.30 -5.25 -14.42
C LYS A 47 14.88 -6.49 -15.21
N VAL A 48 14.40 -6.31 -16.44
CA VAL A 48 13.90 -7.42 -17.29
C VAL A 48 14.98 -8.45 -17.55
N SER A 49 16.22 -8.03 -17.82
CA SER A 49 17.33 -8.96 -18.07
C SER A 49 17.72 -9.79 -16.83
N GLU A 50 17.58 -9.23 -15.63
CA GLU A 50 17.83 -9.94 -14.37
C GLU A 50 16.75 -11.00 -14.11
N ASN A 51 15.49 -10.60 -14.28
CA ASN A 51 14.36 -11.53 -14.13
C ASN A 51 14.40 -12.63 -15.20
N GLN A 52 14.72 -12.30 -16.46
CA GLN A 52 14.87 -13.30 -17.53
C GLN A 52 15.91 -14.35 -17.19
N LYS A 53 17.06 -13.97 -16.59
CA LYS A 53 18.07 -14.94 -16.14
C LYS A 53 17.50 -15.90 -15.10
N ILE A 54 16.78 -15.40 -14.10
CA ILE A 54 16.19 -16.22 -13.03
C ILE A 54 15.17 -17.22 -13.60
N PHE A 55 14.29 -16.76 -14.51
CA PHE A 55 13.26 -17.61 -15.08
C PHE A 55 13.79 -18.59 -16.15
N GLN A 56 14.92 -18.28 -16.79
CA GLN A 56 15.55 -19.13 -17.80
C GLN A 56 16.69 -19.99 -17.26
N GLU A 57 17.07 -19.85 -15.99
CA GLU A 57 18.09 -20.70 -15.36
C GLU A 57 17.65 -22.17 -15.42
N ASP A 58 18.53 -23.09 -15.85
CA ASP A 58 18.16 -24.49 -16.10
C ASP A 58 18.15 -25.35 -14.81
N ASN A 59 17.33 -24.94 -13.84
CA ASN A 59 17.23 -25.58 -12.53
C ASN A 59 16.21 -26.74 -12.47
N GLY A 60 15.56 -27.09 -13.58
CA GLY A 60 14.46 -28.08 -13.62
C GLY A 60 13.20 -27.73 -12.81
N LEU A 61 13.17 -26.57 -12.13
CA LEU A 61 12.03 -26.12 -11.33
C LEU A 61 10.85 -25.67 -12.22
N PRO A 62 9.61 -26.00 -11.84
CA PRO A 62 8.42 -25.57 -12.56
C PRO A 62 8.22 -24.05 -12.43
N VAL A 63 7.59 -23.43 -13.44
CA VAL A 63 7.45 -21.97 -13.54
C VAL A 63 6.79 -21.31 -12.32
N HIS A 64 5.86 -22.00 -11.64
CA HIS A 64 5.15 -21.48 -10.47
C HIS A 64 5.95 -21.51 -9.16
N LEU A 65 7.17 -22.07 -9.16
CA LEU A 65 8.11 -22.05 -8.04
C LEU A 65 9.44 -21.36 -8.41
N LYS A 66 9.53 -20.84 -9.64
CA LYS A 66 10.77 -20.34 -10.23
C LYS A 66 11.20 -18.99 -9.64
N GLY A 67 10.27 -18.22 -9.09
CA GLY A 67 10.53 -16.98 -8.34
C GLY A 67 11.09 -17.21 -6.93
N GLY A 68 11.22 -18.47 -6.50
CA GLY A 68 11.98 -18.85 -5.31
C GLY A 68 11.15 -18.95 -4.03
N VAL A 69 11.68 -18.43 -2.92
CA VAL A 69 11.10 -18.64 -1.58
C VAL A 69 9.70 -18.03 -1.44
N GLY A 70 9.46 -16.88 -2.08
CA GLY A 70 8.15 -16.22 -2.07
C GLY A 70 7.06 -17.10 -2.66
N ASP A 71 7.32 -17.69 -3.81
CA ASP A 71 6.39 -18.59 -4.51
C ASP A 71 6.09 -19.84 -3.67
N ASN A 72 7.11 -20.43 -3.05
CA ASN A 72 6.96 -21.59 -2.17
C ASN A 72 6.10 -21.27 -0.94
N LEU A 73 6.34 -20.13 -0.28
CA LEU A 73 5.56 -19.71 0.88
C LEU A 73 4.11 -19.46 0.50
N LEU A 74 3.89 -18.74 -0.60
CA LEU A 74 2.56 -18.43 -1.10
C LEU A 74 1.79 -19.71 -1.47
N TYR A 75 2.42 -20.64 -2.18
CA TYR A 75 1.82 -21.93 -2.51
C TYR A 75 1.39 -22.69 -1.26
N ARG A 76 2.28 -22.83 -0.26
CA ARG A 76 1.99 -23.55 0.99
C ARG A 76 0.86 -22.89 1.77
N PHE A 77 0.85 -21.55 1.82
CA PHE A 77 -0.21 -20.80 2.48
C PHE A 77 -1.57 -21.01 1.81
N SER A 78 -1.63 -20.82 0.49
CA SER A 78 -2.86 -21.05 -0.29
C SER A 78 -3.36 -22.47 -0.14
N MET A 79 -2.49 -23.46 -0.28
CA MET A 79 -2.84 -24.87 -0.13
C MET A 79 -3.39 -25.17 1.27
N THR A 80 -2.76 -24.61 2.32
CA THR A 80 -3.20 -24.77 3.71
C THR A 80 -4.61 -24.20 3.92
N ILE A 81 -4.86 -22.98 3.44
CA ILE A 81 -6.19 -22.35 3.56
C ILE A 81 -7.25 -23.15 2.79
N THR A 82 -6.95 -23.60 1.57
CA THR A 82 -7.90 -24.36 0.75
C THR A 82 -8.25 -25.70 1.40
N VAL A 83 -7.26 -26.44 1.88
CA VAL A 83 -7.48 -27.72 2.56
C VAL A 83 -8.29 -27.49 3.84
N PHE A 84 -7.91 -26.51 4.65
CA PHE A 84 -8.64 -26.17 5.88
C PHE A 84 -10.08 -25.76 5.61
N GLY A 85 -10.30 -24.88 4.63
CA GLY A 85 -11.63 -24.43 4.23
C GLY A 85 -12.50 -25.57 3.71
N THR A 86 -11.92 -26.50 2.94
CA THR A 86 -12.62 -27.69 2.46
C THR A 86 -13.04 -28.60 3.61
N CYS A 87 -12.13 -28.90 4.55
CA CYS A 87 -12.45 -29.69 5.73
C CYS A 87 -13.53 -29.03 6.59
N TYR A 88 -13.47 -27.71 6.76
CA TYR A 88 -14.47 -26.95 7.50
C TYR A 88 -15.85 -26.99 6.83
N ALA A 89 -15.89 -26.81 5.50
CA ALA A 89 -17.13 -26.91 4.73
C ALA A 89 -17.74 -28.32 4.84
N LEU A 90 -16.94 -29.37 4.75
CA LEU A 90 -17.39 -30.76 4.91
C LEU A 90 -17.93 -31.03 6.32
N PHE A 91 -17.24 -30.53 7.36
CA PHE A 91 -17.73 -30.65 8.74
C PHE A 91 -19.10 -30.00 8.91
N TRP A 92 -19.28 -28.78 8.39
CA TRP A 92 -20.55 -28.08 8.44
C TRP A 92 -21.64 -28.75 7.62
N LEU A 93 -21.31 -29.24 6.42
CA LEU A 93 -22.22 -29.99 5.57
C LEU A 93 -22.70 -31.26 6.27
N PHE A 94 -21.80 -32.01 6.90
CA PHE A 94 -22.13 -33.20 7.68
C PHE A 94 -23.06 -32.86 8.85
N LYS A 95 -22.70 -31.82 9.63
CA LYS A 95 -23.53 -31.34 10.74
C LYS A 95 -24.91 -30.85 10.29
N ALA A 96 -25.01 -30.24 9.11
CA ALA A 96 -26.27 -29.79 8.52
C ALA A 96 -27.13 -30.96 7.99
N SER A 97 -26.49 -32.03 7.53
CA SER A 97 -27.17 -33.22 6.97
C SER A 97 -27.80 -34.11 8.05
N MET A 98 -27.33 -34.03 9.29
CA MET A 98 -27.93 -34.77 10.40
C MET A 98 -29.22 -34.10 10.89
N PRO A 99 -30.31 -34.88 11.11
CA PRO A 99 -31.58 -34.33 11.58
C PRO A 99 -31.39 -33.71 12.96
N LYS A 100 -31.80 -32.45 13.10
CA LYS A 100 -31.83 -31.77 14.40
C LYS A 100 -33.11 -32.17 15.11
N GLN A 101 -32.98 -32.73 16.30
CA GLN A 101 -34.14 -33.01 17.15
C GLN A 101 -34.89 -31.70 17.38
N LYS A 102 -36.17 -31.67 17.00
CA LYS A 102 -37.06 -30.56 17.33
C LYS A 102 -37.40 -30.68 18.82
N LYS A 103 -37.24 -29.59 19.58
CA LYS A 103 -37.81 -29.50 20.93
C LYS A 103 -39.32 -29.66 20.87
#